data_AF-A0A7Y4C402-F1
#
_entry.id   AF-A0A7Y4C402-F1
#
_cell.length_a   1.000
_cell.length_b   1.000
_cell.length_c   1.000
_cell.angle_alpha   90.00
_cell.angle_beta   90.00
_cell.angle_gamma   90.00
#
_symmetry.space_group_name_H-M   'P 1'
#
loop_
_entity.id
_entity.type
_entity.pdbx_description
1 polymer ?
#
loop_
_entity_poly.entity_id
_entity_poly.type
_entity_poly.pdbx_seq_one_letter_code
_entity_poly.pdbx_strand_id
1 'polypeptide(L)'
;MNKITHALMSILFTPVYENRDILVCYASQTGTAENLALQSGRIIAKTARSVEVQSLSALHPSDLNEYNQVVMIISTCGEGEIPDQGKLFYQQLCDLPELSSNISILALGDKSYQHFCLAGKLFQHELVRLGRANNPEPTMVSGDPLETWQTWLSQQLNEDINTDQVQRITTPVTLTLTKREALHNTSLNVSESASQPNKSGSANQAYQLVFDIQQDDEHPYQINDLVSIVPPGSDKERLYSIASSPSKNPHQLSLCIAKHQFLLDGEWQNGKCSHHLIEQIALGSRIEGFIKTGKGMPLPNNQQDTILIATGAGIAPMMSLLEERKQQQHLGKNWFIFGNRYSNSDFYYREDIQQYVSEGIVHQLDTAFSRDSEEKQYVQDKLVEHQQQLADWIVNRHANIYVCGRPELKDEITTIIEQALIRSSLTEEEAKQTVNTMRQNEQLIFELF
;
A
#
# COMPACT_ATOMS: atom_id res chain seq x y z
N MET A 1 28.67 -8.43 -52.97
CA MET A 1 28.39 -7.00 -52.67
C MET A 1 27.34 -6.77 -51.57
N ASN A 2 26.63 -7.76 -51.02
CA ASN A 2 25.54 -7.52 -50.05
C ASN A 2 25.86 -7.56 -48.55
N LYS A 3 27.02 -8.09 -48.11
CA LYS A 3 27.36 -8.12 -46.66
C LYS A 3 27.97 -6.81 -46.16
N ILE A 4 28.69 -6.09 -47.03
CA ILE A 4 29.36 -4.83 -46.69
C ILE A 4 28.35 -3.69 -46.61
N THR A 5 27.32 -3.67 -47.47
CA THR A 5 26.22 -2.69 -47.41
C THR A 5 25.32 -2.86 -46.20
N HIS A 6 25.10 -4.08 -45.70
CA HIS A 6 24.32 -4.29 -44.48
C HIS A 6 25.11 -3.90 -43.21
N ALA A 7 26.40 -4.23 -43.15
CA ALA A 7 27.28 -3.78 -42.07
C ALA A 7 27.51 -2.26 -42.07
N LEU A 8 27.58 -1.62 -43.25
CA LEU A 8 27.67 -0.16 -43.35
C LEU A 8 26.33 0.53 -43.03
N MET A 9 25.18 -0.05 -43.39
CA MET A 9 23.87 0.52 -42.98
C MET A 9 23.59 0.38 -41.48
N SER A 10 24.08 -0.68 -40.81
CA SER A 10 23.95 -0.80 -39.35
C SER A 10 24.86 0.17 -38.59
N ILE A 11 25.97 0.61 -39.19
CA ILE A 11 26.88 1.62 -38.60
C ILE A 11 26.38 3.05 -38.88
N LEU A 12 25.63 3.27 -39.98
CA LEU A 12 25.16 4.60 -40.40
C LEU A 12 23.78 4.98 -39.81
N PHE A 13 23.08 4.07 -39.14
CA PHE A 13 21.75 4.28 -38.56
C PHE A 13 21.60 3.71 -37.14
N THR A 14 22.67 3.73 -36.34
CA THR A 14 22.46 3.69 -34.89
C THR A 14 21.93 5.06 -34.49
N PRO A 15 20.68 5.19 -34.00
CA PRO A 15 20.28 6.44 -33.37
C PRO A 15 21.23 6.66 -32.21
N VAL A 16 22.07 7.69 -32.32
CA VAL A 16 22.75 8.26 -31.16
C VAL A 16 21.65 8.92 -30.35
N TYR A 17 20.92 8.11 -29.58
CA TYR A 17 20.18 8.66 -28.46
C TYR A 17 21.26 9.28 -27.57
N GLU A 18 21.20 10.58 -27.36
CA GLU A 18 21.90 11.16 -26.22
C GLU A 18 21.35 10.42 -25.00
N ASN A 19 22.17 9.55 -24.40
CA ASN A 19 21.75 8.80 -23.23
C ASN A 19 21.27 9.78 -22.17
N ARG A 20 20.07 9.50 -21.63
CA ARG A 20 19.53 10.18 -20.46
C ARG A 20 20.49 9.98 -19.29
N ASP A 21 20.51 10.90 -18.34
CA ASP A 21 21.58 10.89 -17.34
C ASP A 21 21.37 9.82 -16.25
N ILE A 22 20.32 9.96 -15.43
CA ILE A 22 20.06 9.03 -14.31
C ILE A 22 18.64 8.47 -14.38
N LEU A 23 18.53 7.15 -14.19
CA LEU A 23 17.28 6.49 -13.82
C LEU A 23 17.34 6.05 -12.36
N VAL A 24 16.33 6.39 -11.59
CA VAL A 24 16.05 5.76 -10.29
C VAL A 24 14.87 4.83 -10.46
N CYS A 25 15.05 3.53 -10.24
CA CYS A 25 13.97 2.57 -10.35
C CYS A 25 13.76 1.76 -9.07
N TYR A 26 12.54 1.27 -8.87
CA TYR A 26 12.17 0.58 -7.65
C TYR A 26 11.24 -0.61 -7.85
N ALA A 27 11.32 -1.56 -6.91
CA ALA A 27 10.25 -2.52 -6.66
C ALA A 27 9.95 -2.52 -5.17
N SER A 28 8.70 -2.20 -4.83
CA SER A 28 8.24 -2.11 -3.44
C SER A 28 6.93 -2.86 -3.21
N GLN A 29 6.82 -3.48 -2.04
CA GLN A 29 5.56 -4.08 -1.57
C GLN A 29 4.77 -3.17 -0.64
N THR A 30 5.48 -2.39 0.17
CA THR A 30 4.90 -1.54 1.24
C THR A 30 5.32 -0.07 1.08
N GLY A 31 5.66 0.34 -0.15
CA GLY A 31 6.01 1.73 -0.50
C GLY A 31 7.37 2.22 0.01
N THR A 32 8.12 1.45 0.81
CA THR A 32 9.39 1.94 1.39
C THR A 32 10.47 2.17 0.31
N ALA A 33 10.66 1.21 -0.60
CA ALA A 33 11.65 1.35 -1.68
C ALA A 33 11.24 2.42 -2.70
N GLU A 34 9.94 2.52 -2.96
CA GLU A 34 9.33 3.54 -3.81
C GLU A 34 9.54 4.94 -3.26
N ASN A 35 9.26 5.14 -1.97
CA ASN A 35 9.43 6.43 -1.33
C ASN A 35 10.90 6.88 -1.39
N LEU A 36 11.85 5.99 -1.09
CA LEU A 36 13.28 6.28 -1.25
C LEU A 36 13.63 6.63 -2.70
N ALA A 37 13.04 5.97 -3.69
CA ALA A 37 13.30 6.24 -5.10
C ALA A 37 12.77 7.62 -5.52
N LEU A 38 11.53 7.95 -5.13
CA LEU A 38 10.92 9.26 -5.36
C LEU A 38 11.72 10.38 -4.68
N GLN A 39 12.19 10.16 -3.46
CA GLN A 39 13.05 11.12 -2.76
C GLN A 39 14.41 11.26 -3.45
N SER A 40 15.00 10.16 -3.89
CA SER A 40 16.25 10.18 -4.66
C SER A 40 16.08 11.04 -5.91
N GLY A 41 14.98 10.87 -6.65
CA GLY A 41 14.65 11.70 -7.81
C GLY A 41 14.51 13.19 -7.47
N ARG A 42 13.76 13.55 -6.41
CA ARG A 42 13.61 14.95 -5.96
C ARG A 42 14.95 15.59 -5.60
N ILE A 43 15.82 14.81 -4.99
CA ILE A 43 17.16 15.21 -4.59
C ILE A 43 18.03 15.45 -5.82
N ILE A 44 18.08 14.50 -6.74
CA ILE A 44 18.90 14.57 -7.96
C ILE A 44 18.42 15.71 -8.86
N ALA A 45 17.12 15.93 -8.96
CA ALA A 45 16.55 17.01 -9.76
C ALA A 45 16.94 18.42 -9.28
N LYS A 46 17.48 18.56 -8.06
CA LYS A 46 18.05 19.82 -7.56
C LYS A 46 19.51 20.03 -7.96
N THR A 47 20.16 19.01 -8.52
CA THR A 47 21.52 19.10 -9.06
C THR A 47 21.45 19.42 -10.56
N ALA A 48 22.60 19.52 -11.24
CA ALA A 48 22.64 19.83 -12.67
C ALA A 48 22.32 18.61 -13.56
N ARG A 49 21.86 17.50 -12.98
CA ARG A 49 21.65 16.20 -13.62
C ARG A 49 20.18 15.98 -13.97
N SER A 50 19.93 15.30 -15.08
CA SER A 50 18.56 14.87 -15.44
C SER A 50 18.22 13.54 -14.77
N VAL A 51 16.99 13.40 -14.28
CA VAL A 51 16.57 12.19 -13.57
C VAL A 51 15.15 11.79 -13.90
N GLU A 52 14.94 10.50 -14.05
CA GLU A 52 13.62 9.87 -14.12
C GLU A 52 13.45 8.90 -12.96
N VAL A 53 12.22 8.78 -12.45
CA VAL A 53 11.87 7.81 -11.41
C VAL A 53 10.75 6.92 -11.92
N GLN A 54 10.98 5.60 -11.93
CA GLN A 54 10.01 4.64 -12.47
C GLN A 54 9.93 3.35 -11.65
N SER A 55 8.74 2.77 -11.55
CA SER A 55 8.58 1.40 -11.06
C SER A 55 9.23 0.42 -12.05
N LEU A 56 9.86 -0.64 -11.56
CA LEU A 56 10.35 -1.74 -12.41
C LEU A 56 9.24 -2.38 -13.25
N SER A 57 7.98 -2.23 -12.84
CA SER A 57 6.84 -2.76 -13.59
C SER A 57 6.52 -1.99 -14.87
N ALA A 58 6.97 -0.73 -14.97
CA ALA A 58 6.80 0.13 -16.13
C ALA A 58 7.99 0.06 -17.11
N LEU A 59 8.98 -0.78 -16.82
CA LEU A 59 10.25 -0.87 -17.53
C LEU A 59 10.44 -2.24 -18.16
N HIS A 60 11.07 -2.28 -19.32
CA HIS A 60 11.76 -3.45 -19.84
C HIS A 60 13.26 -3.35 -19.52
N PRO A 61 13.98 -4.45 -19.23
CA PRO A 61 15.42 -4.39 -18.93
C PRO A 61 16.30 -3.72 -19.99
N SER A 62 15.89 -3.75 -21.26
CA SER A 62 16.59 -3.04 -22.34
C SER A 62 16.54 -1.52 -22.21
N ASP A 63 15.50 -0.98 -21.57
CA ASP A 63 15.29 0.46 -21.43
C ASP A 63 16.37 1.07 -20.54
N LEU A 64 17.00 0.27 -19.67
CA LEU A 64 18.13 0.70 -18.86
C LEU A 64 19.27 1.25 -19.73
N ASN A 65 19.46 0.71 -20.94
CA ASN A 65 20.51 1.14 -21.87
C ASN A 65 20.39 2.59 -22.34
N GLU A 66 19.21 3.21 -22.21
CA GLU A 66 18.99 4.62 -22.53
C GLU A 66 19.62 5.56 -21.49
N TYR A 67 20.08 5.04 -20.34
CA TYR A 67 20.57 5.83 -19.21
C TYR A 67 22.06 5.60 -18.96
N ASN A 68 22.81 6.66 -18.66
CA ASN A 68 24.22 6.56 -18.29
C ASN A 68 24.42 5.86 -16.94
N GLN A 69 23.50 6.10 -16.01
CA GLN A 69 23.54 5.58 -14.66
C GLN A 69 22.17 5.14 -14.20
N VAL A 70 22.10 3.97 -13.55
CA VAL A 70 20.87 3.43 -12.97
C VAL A 70 21.07 3.12 -11.49
N VAL A 71 20.14 3.58 -10.68
CA VAL A 71 20.08 3.36 -9.24
C VAL A 71 18.79 2.60 -8.94
N MET A 72 18.91 1.38 -8.42
CA MET A 72 17.77 0.50 -8.20
C MET A 72 17.55 0.28 -6.69
N ILE A 73 16.31 0.45 -6.22
CA ILE A 73 15.94 0.24 -4.81
C ILE A 73 14.91 -0.89 -4.73
N ILE A 74 15.29 -2.01 -4.12
CA ILE A 74 14.49 -3.25 -4.14
C ILE A 74 14.20 -3.71 -2.73
N SER A 75 12.92 -3.82 -2.36
CA SER A 75 12.52 -4.50 -1.11
C SER A 75 12.35 -6.00 -1.32
N THR A 76 12.61 -6.80 -0.30
CA THR A 76 12.23 -8.22 -0.26
C THR A 76 10.85 -8.41 0.38
N CYS A 77 10.01 -9.30 -0.16
CA CYS A 77 8.68 -9.63 0.37
C CYS A 77 8.69 -10.95 1.13
N GLY A 78 7.85 -11.05 2.18
CA GLY A 78 7.57 -12.30 2.88
C GLY A 78 8.83 -13.10 3.21
N GLU A 79 8.87 -14.35 2.74
CA GLU A 79 9.97 -15.31 2.97
C GLU A 79 11.11 -15.21 1.94
N GLY A 80 11.33 -14.05 1.32
CA GLY A 80 12.45 -13.86 0.39
C GLY A 80 12.06 -13.58 -1.07
N GLU A 81 10.80 -13.27 -1.34
CA GLU A 81 10.28 -13.08 -2.68
C GLU A 81 10.61 -11.69 -3.26
N ILE A 82 10.67 -11.61 -4.59
CA ILE A 82 10.71 -10.35 -5.34
C ILE A 82 9.30 -9.70 -5.28
N PRO A 83 9.17 -8.38 -5.04
CA PRO A 83 7.87 -7.70 -5.10
C PRO A 83 7.19 -7.86 -6.44
N ASP A 84 5.86 -7.85 -6.46
CA ASP A 84 5.07 -8.04 -7.69
C ASP A 84 5.50 -7.08 -8.81
N GLN A 85 5.85 -5.84 -8.45
CA GLN A 85 6.38 -4.82 -9.38
C GLN A 85 7.68 -5.23 -10.09
N GLY A 86 8.51 -6.09 -9.50
CA GLY A 86 9.82 -6.49 -10.03
C GLY A 86 9.87 -7.89 -10.66
N LYS A 87 8.83 -8.72 -10.51
CA LYS A 87 8.85 -10.13 -10.94
C LYS A 87 9.07 -10.30 -12.44
N LEU A 88 8.27 -9.60 -13.26
CA LEU A 88 8.37 -9.68 -14.72
C LEU A 88 9.70 -9.12 -15.23
N PHE A 89 10.12 -7.96 -14.69
CA PHE A 89 11.40 -7.35 -15.01
C PHE A 89 12.56 -8.31 -14.73
N TYR A 90 12.56 -8.97 -13.57
CA TYR A 90 13.59 -9.93 -13.20
C TYR A 90 13.67 -11.12 -14.18
N GLN A 91 12.51 -11.69 -14.55
CA GLN A 91 12.46 -12.78 -15.53
C GLN A 91 13.07 -12.37 -16.86
N GLN A 92 12.70 -11.19 -17.36
CA GLN A 92 13.25 -10.64 -18.60
C GLN A 92 14.75 -10.31 -18.49
N LEU A 93 15.22 -9.88 -17.32
CA LEU A 93 16.64 -9.60 -17.06
C LEU A 93 17.48 -10.88 -17.13
N CYS A 94 16.95 -12.01 -16.66
CA CYS A 94 17.61 -13.31 -16.75
C CYS A 94 17.87 -13.75 -18.20
N ASP A 95 16.96 -13.42 -19.11
CA ASP A 95 17.06 -13.78 -20.53
C ASP A 95 17.88 -12.77 -21.35
N LEU A 96 18.27 -11.63 -20.75
CA LEU A 96 18.98 -10.59 -21.46
C LEU A 96 20.44 -10.99 -21.73
N PRO A 97 20.95 -10.82 -22.97
CA PRO A 97 22.32 -11.19 -23.30
C PRO A 97 23.34 -10.13 -22.86
N GLU A 98 22.98 -8.85 -22.98
CA GLU A 98 23.86 -7.71 -22.68
C GLU A 98 23.06 -6.49 -22.21
N LEU A 99 23.76 -5.62 -21.49
CA LEU A 99 23.27 -4.34 -21.00
C LEU A 99 24.46 -3.37 -21.00
N SER A 100 24.27 -2.06 -21.10
CA SER A 100 25.35 -1.07 -21.26
C SER A 100 25.57 -0.20 -20.02
N SER A 101 24.52 0.06 -19.24
CA SER A 101 24.52 1.01 -18.13
C SER A 101 25.17 0.48 -16.86
N ASN A 102 25.75 1.37 -16.07
CA ASN A 102 26.24 1.04 -14.73
C ASN A 102 25.06 1.03 -13.75
N ILE A 103 24.91 -0.07 -13.02
CA ILE A 103 23.75 -0.29 -12.15
C ILE A 103 24.21 -0.55 -10.72
N SER A 104 23.60 0.18 -9.77
CA SER A 104 23.82 -0.01 -8.33
C SER A 104 22.51 -0.33 -7.64
N ILE A 105 22.54 -1.26 -6.67
CA ILE A 105 21.36 -1.71 -5.92
C ILE A 105 21.45 -1.35 -4.44
N LEU A 106 20.37 -0.76 -3.92
CA LEU A 106 20.07 -0.72 -2.49
C LEU A 106 18.96 -1.75 -2.20
N ALA A 107 19.32 -2.80 -1.47
CA ALA A 107 18.43 -3.88 -1.10
C ALA A 107 17.87 -3.64 0.31
N LEU A 108 16.53 -3.63 0.44
CA LEU A 108 15.84 -3.48 1.71
C LEU A 108 15.30 -4.83 2.18
N GLY A 109 15.57 -5.19 3.43
CA GLY A 109 15.04 -6.39 4.05
C GLY A 109 15.07 -6.29 5.57
N ASP A 110 14.90 -7.43 6.24
CA ASP A 110 14.96 -7.51 7.69
C ASP A 110 15.77 -8.75 8.09
N LYS A 111 16.80 -8.56 8.93
CA LYS A 111 17.70 -9.63 9.41
C LYS A 111 17.00 -10.68 10.28
N SER A 112 15.80 -10.40 10.79
CA SER A 112 14.98 -11.38 11.51
C SER A 112 14.38 -12.46 10.61
N TYR A 113 14.34 -12.23 9.30
CA TYR A 113 13.89 -13.22 8.31
C TYR A 113 15.07 -14.05 7.80
N GLN A 114 14.80 -15.33 7.52
CA GLN A 114 15.81 -16.27 7.02
C GLN A 114 16.45 -15.80 5.71
N HIS A 115 15.67 -15.16 4.84
CA HIS A 115 16.06 -14.75 3.50
C HIS A 115 16.37 -13.24 3.40
N PHE A 116 17.25 -12.73 4.27
CA PHE A 116 17.63 -11.32 4.34
C PHE A 116 18.10 -10.77 2.97
N CYS A 117 17.39 -9.75 2.47
CA CYS A 117 17.63 -9.05 1.19
C CYS A 117 17.68 -9.96 -0.05
N LEU A 118 17.00 -11.12 -0.04
CA LEU A 118 17.09 -12.09 -1.14
C LEU A 118 16.71 -11.50 -2.51
N ALA A 119 15.64 -10.71 -2.62
CA ALA A 119 15.26 -10.09 -3.89
C ALA A 119 16.39 -9.22 -4.47
N GLY A 120 16.98 -8.34 -3.66
CA GLY A 120 18.12 -7.51 -4.09
C GLY A 120 19.35 -8.33 -4.49
N LYS A 121 19.62 -9.45 -3.79
CA LYS A 121 20.71 -10.36 -4.13
C LYS A 121 20.51 -11.07 -5.47
N LEU A 122 19.27 -11.49 -5.76
CA LEU A 122 18.93 -12.11 -7.04
C LEU A 122 19.19 -11.16 -8.20
N PHE A 123 18.73 -9.91 -8.10
CA PHE A 123 19.03 -8.89 -9.10
C PHE A 123 20.54 -8.63 -9.22
N GLN A 124 21.24 -8.48 -8.08
CA GLN A 124 22.68 -8.24 -8.08
C GLN A 124 23.45 -9.34 -8.82
N HIS A 125 23.12 -10.62 -8.54
CA HIS A 125 23.73 -11.77 -9.21
C HIS A 125 23.63 -11.65 -10.73
N GLU A 126 22.47 -11.23 -11.23
CA GLU A 126 22.23 -11.13 -12.66
C GLU A 126 22.95 -9.94 -13.30
N LEU A 127 23.05 -8.82 -12.58
CA LEU A 127 23.88 -7.69 -12.99
C LEU A 127 25.37 -8.03 -13.02
N VAL A 128 25.85 -8.87 -12.09
CA VAL A 128 27.23 -9.39 -12.10
C VAL A 128 27.45 -10.30 -13.32
N ARG A 129 26.50 -11.19 -13.63
CA ARG A 129 26.57 -12.04 -14.84
C ARG A 129 26.68 -11.19 -16.12
N LEU A 130 25.97 -10.07 -16.18
CA LEU A 130 25.98 -9.13 -17.30
C LEU A 130 27.19 -8.16 -17.29
N GLY A 131 28.03 -8.19 -16.25
CA GLY A 131 29.19 -7.31 -16.12
C GLY A 131 28.83 -5.84 -15.85
N ARG A 132 27.66 -5.57 -15.27
CA ARG A 132 27.13 -4.21 -15.02
C ARG A 132 27.04 -3.80 -13.56
N ALA A 133 27.38 -4.72 -12.66
CA ALA A 133 27.53 -4.45 -11.25
C ALA A 133 29.00 -4.21 -10.90
N ASN A 134 29.28 -3.09 -10.23
CA ASN A 134 30.63 -2.79 -9.72
C ASN A 134 31.00 -3.64 -8.49
N ASN A 135 30.00 -4.17 -7.78
CA ASN A 135 30.18 -4.97 -6.57
C ASN A 135 29.51 -6.34 -6.72
N PRO A 136 30.03 -7.40 -6.08
CA PRO A 136 29.41 -8.72 -6.11
C PRO A 136 28.11 -8.80 -5.30
N GLU A 137 27.94 -7.93 -4.29
CA GLU A 137 26.78 -7.88 -3.40
C GLU A 137 26.15 -6.48 -3.42
N PRO A 138 24.82 -6.38 -3.25
CA PRO A 138 24.15 -5.08 -3.15
C PRO A 138 24.42 -4.44 -1.79
N THR A 139 24.20 -3.13 -1.67
CA THR A 139 24.13 -2.50 -0.34
C THR A 139 22.85 -2.95 0.34
N MET A 140 22.96 -3.63 1.49
CA MET A 140 21.82 -4.23 2.19
C MET A 140 21.45 -3.44 3.45
N VAL A 141 20.15 -3.21 3.66
CA VAL A 141 19.62 -2.47 4.81
C VAL A 141 18.65 -3.33 5.60
N SER A 142 18.73 -3.24 6.94
CA SER A 142 17.79 -3.82 7.89
C SER A 142 17.31 -2.75 8.86
N GLY A 143 16.00 -2.60 9.03
CA GLY A 143 15.42 -1.55 9.87
C GLY A 143 15.19 -0.24 9.10
N ASP A 144 15.43 0.90 9.76
CA ASP A 144 15.27 2.22 9.14
C ASP A 144 16.33 2.43 8.04
N PRO A 145 15.93 2.62 6.77
CA PRO A 145 16.88 2.73 5.68
C PRO A 145 17.52 4.11 5.54
N LEU A 146 17.07 5.13 6.28
CA LEU A 146 17.36 6.52 5.97
C LEU A 146 18.86 6.84 5.88
N GLU A 147 19.62 6.57 6.93
CA GLU A 147 21.04 6.91 7.01
C GLU A 147 21.87 6.12 5.99
N THR A 148 21.55 4.83 5.81
CA THR A 148 22.25 3.99 4.85
C THR A 148 21.93 4.40 3.42
N TRP A 149 20.68 4.71 3.11
CA TRP A 149 20.24 5.21 1.81
C TRP A 149 20.91 6.55 1.47
N GLN A 150 20.93 7.50 2.40
CA GLN A 150 21.59 8.80 2.19
C GLN A 150 23.07 8.63 1.87
N THR A 151 23.79 7.88 2.71
CA THR A 151 25.22 7.61 2.51
C THR A 151 25.48 6.91 1.18
N TRP A 152 24.66 5.91 0.86
CA TRP A 152 24.78 5.13 -0.36
C TRP A 152 24.49 5.97 -1.60
N LEU A 153 23.43 6.79 -1.60
CA LEU A 153 23.04 7.60 -2.74
C LEU A 153 24.11 8.64 -3.07
N SER A 154 24.65 9.33 -2.06
CA SER A 154 25.78 10.27 -2.23
C SER A 154 27.00 9.59 -2.83
N GLN A 155 27.31 8.35 -2.40
CA GLN A 155 28.41 7.56 -2.96
C GLN A 155 28.16 7.17 -4.42
N GLN A 156 26.94 6.76 -4.78
CA GLN A 156 26.63 6.36 -6.16
C GLN A 156 26.70 7.55 -7.11
N LEU A 157 26.25 8.73 -6.67
CA LEU A 157 26.20 9.92 -7.50
C LEU A 157 27.52 10.70 -7.52
N ASN A 158 28.45 10.38 -6.60
CA ASN A 158 29.70 11.11 -6.40
C ASN A 158 29.47 12.62 -6.20
N GLU A 159 28.38 12.95 -5.51
CA GLU A 159 27.94 14.32 -5.20
C GLU A 159 27.60 14.40 -3.72
N ASP A 160 27.91 15.54 -3.10
CA ASP A 160 27.50 15.81 -1.73
C ASP A 160 26.05 16.31 -1.76
N ILE A 161 25.16 15.40 -1.45
CA ILE A 161 23.73 15.60 -1.59
C ILE A 161 23.19 16.29 -0.34
N ASN A 162 22.57 17.46 -0.50
CA ASN A 162 21.87 18.11 0.59
C ASN A 162 20.60 17.32 0.96
N THR A 163 20.66 16.59 2.07
CA THR A 163 19.58 15.74 2.60
C THR A 163 18.72 16.43 3.68
N ASP A 164 18.90 17.73 3.93
CA ASP A 164 18.19 18.46 5.00
C ASP A 164 16.66 18.52 4.82
N GLN A 165 16.15 18.09 3.65
CA GLN A 165 14.71 17.99 3.33
C GLN A 165 14.25 16.56 3.00
N VAL A 166 14.98 15.55 3.43
CA VAL A 166 14.56 14.15 3.33
C VAL A 166 13.31 13.93 4.19
N GLN A 167 12.20 13.56 3.56
CA GLN A 167 11.00 13.16 4.29
C GLN A 167 11.34 11.87 5.05
N ARG A 168 11.25 11.90 6.38
CA ARG A 168 11.47 10.68 7.16
C ARG A 168 10.36 9.68 6.79
N ILE A 169 10.77 8.46 6.43
CA ILE A 169 9.83 7.34 6.22
C ILE A 169 9.15 6.94 7.54
N THR A 170 9.80 7.27 8.66
CA THR A 170 9.30 7.03 10.00
C THR A 170 9.48 8.28 10.84
N THR A 171 8.37 8.90 11.26
CA THR A 171 8.38 10.09 12.11
C THR A 171 7.80 9.75 13.48
N PRO A 172 8.57 9.92 14.59
CA PRO A 172 8.05 9.68 15.93
C PRO A 172 6.88 10.61 16.22
N VAL A 173 5.78 10.09 16.77
CA VAL A 173 4.57 10.85 17.08
C VAL A 173 4.07 10.55 18.48
N THR A 174 3.74 11.60 19.23
CA THR A 174 3.08 11.49 20.53
C THR A 174 1.59 11.74 20.36
N LEU A 175 0.78 10.75 20.77
CA LEU A 175 -0.67 10.73 20.59
C LEU A 175 -1.37 10.79 21.94
N THR A 176 -2.29 11.73 22.12
CA THR A 176 -3.12 11.80 23.33
C THR A 176 -4.52 11.30 23.03
N LEU A 177 -4.97 10.22 23.66
CA LEU A 177 -6.31 9.67 23.41
C LEU A 177 -7.39 10.65 23.92
N THR A 178 -8.20 11.21 23.02
CA THR A 178 -9.26 12.18 23.36
C THR A 178 -10.67 11.60 23.25
N LYS A 179 -10.88 10.60 22.39
CA LYS A 179 -12.18 9.93 22.24
C LYS A 179 -11.99 8.42 22.13
N ARG A 180 -12.90 7.67 22.76
CA ARG A 180 -13.08 6.23 22.57
C ARG A 180 -14.57 5.96 22.41
N GLU A 181 -14.97 5.51 21.24
CA GLU A 181 -16.37 5.21 20.93
C GLU A 181 -16.49 3.79 20.40
N ALA A 182 -17.45 3.03 20.93
CA ALA A 182 -17.77 1.71 20.42
C ALA A 182 -18.49 1.87 19.08
N LEU A 183 -17.97 1.25 18.02
CA LEU A 183 -18.60 1.23 16.69
C LEU A 183 -19.66 0.14 16.54
N HIS A 184 -19.90 -0.62 17.62
CA HIS A 184 -20.85 -1.71 17.66
C HIS A 184 -22.02 -1.39 18.58
N ASN A 185 -23.24 -1.81 18.21
CA ASN A 185 -24.39 -1.66 19.08
C ASN A 185 -24.38 -2.73 20.17
N THR A 186 -23.88 -2.38 21.36
CA THR A 186 -23.80 -3.25 22.54
C THR A 186 -25.17 -3.74 23.04
N SER A 187 -26.27 -3.06 22.68
CA SER A 187 -27.61 -3.38 23.18
C SER A 187 -28.23 -4.61 22.52
N LEU A 188 -27.79 -4.98 21.32
CA LEU A 188 -28.35 -6.08 20.52
C LEU A 188 -27.53 -7.37 20.59
N ASN A 189 -26.30 -7.31 21.08
CA ASN A 189 -25.41 -8.47 21.23
C ASN A 189 -25.65 -9.26 22.54
N VAL A 190 -26.63 -8.85 23.37
CA VAL A 190 -26.92 -9.46 24.68
C VAL A 190 -27.66 -10.80 24.55
N SER A 191 -28.37 -11.05 23.45
CA SER A 191 -29.23 -12.24 23.33
C SER A 191 -28.50 -13.55 22.99
N GLU A 192 -27.30 -13.53 22.41
CA GLU A 192 -26.52 -14.76 22.18
C GLU A 192 -25.64 -15.14 23.39
N SER A 193 -25.22 -14.16 24.20
CA SER A 193 -24.31 -14.40 25.34
C SER A 193 -25.03 -14.96 26.58
N ALA A 194 -26.33 -14.69 26.76
CA ALA A 194 -27.08 -15.08 27.95
C ALA A 194 -27.32 -16.60 28.10
N SER A 195 -27.18 -17.38 27.03
CA SER A 195 -27.43 -18.83 27.04
C SER A 195 -26.19 -19.70 27.26
N GLN A 196 -24.98 -19.13 27.25
CA GLN A 196 -23.72 -19.89 27.38
C GLN A 196 -22.66 -19.10 28.18
N PRO A 197 -22.65 -19.19 29.53
CA PRO A 197 -21.78 -18.39 30.40
C PRO A 197 -20.27 -18.67 30.24
N ASN A 198 -19.86 -19.72 29.53
CA ASN A 198 -18.45 -20.05 29.23
C ASN A 198 -17.97 -19.58 27.83
N LYS A 199 -18.78 -18.85 27.06
CA LYS A 199 -18.33 -18.18 25.82
C LYS A 199 -18.15 -16.68 26.05
N SER A 200 -17.15 -16.28 26.83
CA SER A 200 -16.74 -14.88 26.99
C SER A 200 -15.87 -14.36 25.83
N GLY A 201 -15.83 -15.05 24.69
CA GLY A 201 -15.14 -14.64 23.47
C GLY A 201 -16.06 -14.79 22.25
N SER A 202 -16.80 -13.74 21.90
CA SER A 202 -17.53 -13.71 20.62
C SER A 202 -18.10 -12.35 20.20
N ALA A 203 -18.12 -11.35 21.08
CA ALA A 203 -18.55 -10.01 20.66
C ALA A 203 -17.49 -9.41 19.73
N ASN A 204 -17.88 -9.15 18.48
CA ASN A 204 -17.06 -8.45 17.48
C ASN A 204 -16.95 -6.98 17.90
N GLN A 205 -16.12 -6.69 18.91
CA GLN A 205 -16.02 -5.35 19.46
C GLN A 205 -15.05 -4.52 18.63
N ALA A 206 -15.53 -3.47 17.99
CA ALA A 206 -14.69 -2.45 17.37
C ALA A 206 -14.92 -1.08 17.98
N TYR A 207 -13.88 -0.26 17.92
CA TYR A 207 -13.86 1.09 18.47
C TYR A 207 -13.25 2.08 17.50
N GLN A 208 -13.81 3.29 17.46
CA GLN A 208 -13.11 4.47 16.97
C GLN A 208 -12.33 5.06 18.14
N LEU A 209 -11.02 5.16 17.97
CA LEU A 209 -10.15 5.90 18.88
C LEU A 209 -9.72 7.18 18.18
N VAL A 210 -9.82 8.33 18.86
CA VAL A 210 -9.36 9.61 18.33
C VAL A 210 -8.25 10.13 19.23
N PHE A 211 -7.17 10.58 18.60
CA PHE A 211 -5.98 11.07 19.24
C PHE A 211 -5.66 12.48 18.76
N ASP A 212 -5.28 13.35 19.69
CA ASP A 212 -4.64 14.61 19.35
C ASP A 212 -3.13 14.37 19.19
N ILE A 213 -2.56 14.92 18.12
CA ILE A 213 -1.13 14.87 17.81
C ILE A 213 -0.44 16.05 18.48
N GLN A 214 0.56 15.79 19.31
CA GLN A 214 1.40 16.83 19.92
C GLN A 214 2.72 16.96 19.15
N GLN A 215 2.68 17.67 18.03
CA GLN A 215 3.85 18.03 17.24
C GLN A 215 3.72 19.46 16.72
N ASP A 216 4.86 20.14 16.58
CA ASP A 216 4.96 21.50 16.01
C ASP A 216 4.90 21.51 14.47
N ASP A 217 4.69 20.35 13.84
CA ASP A 217 4.54 20.22 12.39
C ASP A 217 3.12 20.62 11.94
N GLU A 218 3.05 21.41 10.86
CA GLU A 218 1.79 21.86 10.24
C GLU A 218 1.03 20.69 9.61
N HIS A 219 1.74 19.66 9.15
CA HIS A 219 1.18 18.48 8.50
C HIS A 219 1.82 17.19 9.05
N PRO A 220 1.46 16.76 10.27
CA PRO A 220 2.13 15.66 10.95
C PRO A 220 1.88 14.28 10.32
N TYR A 221 0.90 14.15 9.42
CA TYR A 221 0.65 12.96 8.61
C TYR A 221 -0.08 13.34 7.31
N GLN A 222 -0.05 12.44 6.33
CA GLN A 222 -0.79 12.55 5.06
C GLN A 222 -1.70 11.33 4.82
N ILE A 223 -2.61 11.44 3.84
CA ILE A 223 -3.29 10.26 3.30
C ILE A 223 -2.25 9.30 2.77
N ASN A 224 -2.44 8.00 3.02
CA ASN A 224 -1.51 6.89 2.76
C ASN A 224 -0.47 6.63 3.87
N ASP A 225 -0.51 7.37 4.96
CA ASP A 225 0.31 7.04 6.11
C ASP A 225 -0.36 5.97 6.98
N LEU A 226 0.48 5.14 7.61
CA LEU A 226 0.07 4.27 8.70
C LEU A 226 0.64 4.81 10.01
N VAL A 227 0.01 4.48 11.13
CA VAL A 227 0.65 4.69 12.44
C VAL A 227 1.08 3.36 13.02
N SER A 228 2.31 3.29 13.51
CA SER A 228 2.82 2.15 14.26
C SER A 228 2.80 2.44 15.76
N ILE A 229 2.35 1.46 16.55
CA ILE A 229 2.30 1.54 18.01
C ILE A 229 2.92 0.26 18.57
N VAL A 230 3.86 0.41 19.50
CA VAL A 230 4.44 -0.72 20.25
C VAL A 230 3.69 -0.86 21.56
N PRO A 231 2.92 -1.94 21.79
CA PRO A 231 2.23 -2.12 23.06
C PRO A 231 3.21 -2.42 24.20
N PRO A 232 2.86 -2.09 25.46
CA PRO A 232 3.70 -2.43 26.61
C PRO A 232 4.03 -3.92 26.68
N GLY A 233 5.30 -4.25 26.97
CA GLY A 233 5.76 -5.65 27.02
C GLY A 233 5.87 -6.33 25.65
N SER A 234 6.08 -5.54 24.59
CA SER A 234 6.40 -6.01 23.24
C SER A 234 7.56 -5.21 22.68
N ASP A 235 8.39 -5.85 21.87
CA ASP A 235 9.39 -5.24 20.99
C ASP A 235 8.86 -5.10 19.55
N LYS A 236 7.74 -5.76 19.23
CA LYS A 236 7.08 -5.68 17.91
C LYS A 236 6.09 -4.53 17.86
N GLU A 237 6.21 -3.69 16.82
CA GLU A 237 5.23 -2.68 16.47
C GLU A 237 3.98 -3.30 15.82
N ARG A 238 2.83 -2.64 16.00
CA ARG A 238 1.60 -2.94 15.25
C ARG A 238 1.21 -1.74 14.41
N LEU A 239 1.00 -1.97 13.12
CA LEU A 239 0.54 -0.97 12.17
C LEU A 239 -0.98 -0.84 12.20
N TYR A 240 -1.46 0.39 12.06
CA TYR A 240 -2.86 0.73 11.91
C TYR A 240 -3.04 1.74 10.78
N SER A 241 -4.02 1.49 9.92
CA SER A 241 -4.50 2.46 8.95
C SER A 241 -5.16 3.63 9.66
N ILE A 242 -4.81 4.84 9.22
CA ILE A 242 -5.40 6.06 9.75
C ILE A 242 -6.82 6.22 9.16
N ALA A 243 -7.78 6.55 10.02
CA ALA A 243 -9.21 6.68 9.68
C ALA A 243 -9.71 8.12 9.56
N SER A 244 -8.82 9.10 9.76
CA SER A 244 -9.11 10.54 9.65
C SER A 244 -8.41 11.17 8.45
N SER A 245 -9.00 12.25 7.94
CA SER A 245 -8.41 13.10 6.90
C SER A 245 -7.55 14.19 7.55
N PRO A 246 -6.29 14.37 7.12
CA PRO A 246 -5.45 15.49 7.57
C PRO A 246 -6.01 16.84 7.12
N SER A 247 -6.72 16.93 5.99
CA SER A 247 -7.37 18.18 5.56
C SER A 247 -8.53 18.61 6.45
N LYS A 248 -9.20 17.67 7.14
CA LYS A 248 -10.27 18.00 8.10
C LYS A 248 -9.70 18.57 9.39
N ASN A 249 -8.67 17.91 9.94
CA ASN A 249 -7.95 18.37 11.12
C ASN A 249 -6.54 17.75 11.15
N PRO A 250 -5.48 18.51 10.83
CA PRO A 250 -4.13 17.97 10.71
C PRO A 250 -3.57 17.50 12.04
N HIS A 251 -4.04 18.03 13.18
CA HIS A 251 -3.56 17.66 14.51
C HIS A 251 -4.41 16.58 15.19
N GLN A 252 -5.33 15.94 14.45
CA GLN A 252 -6.14 14.86 14.98
C GLN A 252 -6.04 13.63 14.09
N LEU A 253 -5.78 12.49 14.72
CA LEU A 253 -5.67 11.19 14.09
C LEU A 253 -6.72 10.25 14.69
N SER A 254 -7.50 9.57 13.86
CA SER A 254 -8.42 8.53 14.31
C SER A 254 -8.05 7.15 13.81
N LEU A 255 -8.36 6.11 14.58
CA LEU A 255 -8.14 4.70 14.25
C LEU A 255 -9.43 3.91 14.42
N CYS A 256 -9.68 2.96 13.51
CA CYS A 256 -10.70 1.93 13.68
C CYS A 256 -10.05 0.63 14.16
N ILE A 257 -10.29 0.23 15.40
CA ILE A 257 -9.63 -0.95 16.00
C ILE A 257 -10.66 -1.98 16.40
N ALA A 258 -10.57 -3.17 15.81
CA ALA A 258 -11.27 -4.36 16.29
C ALA A 258 -10.47 -5.01 17.44
N LYS A 259 -11.17 -5.38 18.52
CA LYS A 259 -10.59 -6.13 19.64
C LYS A 259 -10.21 -7.52 19.15
N HIS A 260 -8.91 -7.81 19.17
CA HIS A 260 -8.41 -9.13 18.82
C HIS A 260 -8.41 -10.04 20.04
N GLN A 261 -9.04 -11.21 19.93
CA GLN A 261 -9.00 -12.28 20.92
C GLN A 261 -8.78 -13.60 20.20
N PHE A 262 -7.96 -14.48 20.78
CA PHE A 262 -7.64 -15.79 20.21
C PHE A 262 -7.54 -16.82 21.33
N LEU A 263 -7.71 -18.09 20.98
CA LEU A 263 -7.58 -19.19 21.93
C LEU A 263 -6.14 -19.71 21.89
N LEU A 264 -5.50 -19.82 23.06
CA LEU A 264 -4.19 -20.44 23.23
C LEU A 264 -4.26 -21.41 24.40
N ASP A 265 -3.91 -22.68 24.16
CA ASP A 265 -3.97 -23.76 25.16
C ASP A 265 -5.32 -23.90 25.89
N GLY A 266 -6.41 -23.61 25.16
CA GLY A 266 -7.78 -23.67 25.70
C GLY A 266 -8.20 -22.44 26.49
N GLU A 267 -7.35 -21.44 26.63
CA GLU A 267 -7.63 -20.17 27.31
C GLU A 267 -7.73 -19.01 26.33
N TRP A 268 -8.67 -18.09 26.59
CA TRP A 268 -8.81 -16.89 25.79
C TRP A 268 -7.69 -15.90 26.12
N GLN A 269 -6.95 -15.52 25.09
CA GLN A 269 -5.91 -14.50 25.14
C GLN A 269 -6.36 -13.27 24.37
N ASN A 270 -5.90 -12.11 24.82
CA ASN A 270 -6.14 -10.84 24.16
C ASN A 270 -4.94 -10.46 23.28
N GLY A 271 -5.20 -9.89 22.11
CA GLY A 271 -4.17 -9.24 21.32
C GLY A 271 -3.56 -8.06 22.10
N LYS A 272 -2.22 -8.07 22.26
CA LYS A 272 -1.50 -7.09 23.10
C LYS A 272 -1.88 -5.64 22.79
N CYS A 273 -1.80 -5.24 21.52
CA CYS A 273 -2.01 -3.85 21.13
C CYS A 273 -3.50 -3.44 21.14
N SER A 274 -4.39 -4.26 20.60
CA SER A 274 -5.83 -3.96 20.63
C SER A 274 -6.36 -3.86 22.06
N HIS A 275 -5.93 -4.75 22.97
CA HIS A 275 -6.34 -4.71 24.38
C HIS A 275 -5.76 -3.49 25.10
N HIS A 276 -4.49 -3.17 24.86
CA HIS A 276 -3.86 -1.97 25.39
C HIS A 276 -4.64 -0.70 25.02
N LEU A 277 -4.91 -0.51 23.72
CA LEU A 277 -5.54 0.69 23.19
C LEU A 277 -7.04 0.80 23.55
N ILE A 278 -7.77 -0.32 23.59
CA ILE A 278 -9.22 -0.33 23.84
C ILE A 278 -9.53 -0.33 25.34
N GLU A 279 -8.78 -1.06 26.17
CA GLU A 279 -9.18 -1.33 27.56
C GLU A 279 -8.23 -0.75 28.61
N GLN A 280 -6.94 -0.57 28.30
CA GLN A 280 -5.94 -0.22 29.32
C GLN A 280 -5.61 1.27 29.36
N ILE A 281 -5.53 1.96 28.21
CA ILE A 281 -5.23 3.40 28.21
C ILE A 281 -6.45 4.19 28.67
N ALA A 282 -6.24 5.25 29.46
CA ALA A 282 -7.31 6.16 29.86
C ALA A 282 -7.43 7.33 28.87
N LEU A 283 -8.61 7.96 28.77
CA LEU A 283 -8.74 9.24 28.07
C LEU A 283 -7.78 10.27 28.68
N GLY A 284 -7.17 11.10 27.84
CA GLY A 284 -6.11 12.04 28.19
C GLY A 284 -4.72 11.41 28.35
N SER A 285 -4.58 10.09 28.28
CA SER A 285 -3.27 9.42 28.34
C SER A 285 -2.51 9.60 27.04
N ARG A 286 -1.19 9.73 27.16
CA ARG A 286 -0.27 9.79 26.02
C ARG A 286 0.28 8.41 25.68
N ILE A 287 0.41 8.13 24.39
CA ILE A 287 1.13 6.99 23.85
C ILE A 287 2.13 7.47 22.80
N GLU A 288 3.25 6.77 22.69
CA GLU A 288 4.23 7.00 21.63
C GLU A 288 3.96 6.05 20.46
N GLY A 289 4.19 6.55 19.26
CA GLY A 289 4.11 5.77 18.03
C GLY A 289 4.99 6.37 16.95
N PHE A 290 4.83 5.86 15.73
CA PHE A 290 5.50 6.41 14.57
C PHE A 290 4.56 6.50 13.38
N ILE A 291 4.56 7.64 12.70
CA ILE A 291 3.96 7.76 11.37
C ILE A 291 4.89 7.06 10.38
N LYS A 292 4.33 6.13 9.61
CA LYS A 292 5.00 5.38 8.54
C LYS A 292 4.52 5.91 7.20
N THR A 293 5.34 6.77 6.60
CA THR A 293 4.96 7.57 5.44
C THR A 293 4.79 6.71 4.19
N GLY A 294 3.69 6.88 3.46
CA GLY A 294 3.52 6.29 2.12
C GLY A 294 3.35 4.78 2.09
N LYS A 295 2.84 4.16 3.17
CA LYS A 295 2.70 2.69 3.28
C LYS A 295 1.29 2.17 3.09
N GLY A 296 0.29 3.03 3.18
CA GLY A 296 -1.13 2.72 3.02
C GLY A 296 -1.68 3.18 1.67
N MET A 297 -3.00 3.25 1.56
CA MET A 297 -3.67 3.58 0.30
C MET A 297 -3.51 5.05 -0.11
N PRO A 298 -2.98 5.34 -1.32
CA PRO A 298 -2.85 6.68 -1.86
C PRO A 298 -4.20 7.34 -2.15
N LEU A 299 -4.24 8.66 -2.01
CA LEU A 299 -5.33 9.49 -2.49
C LEU A 299 -5.35 9.47 -4.03
N PRO A 300 -6.45 9.05 -4.68
CA PRO A 300 -6.55 9.10 -6.13
C PRO A 300 -6.70 10.54 -6.62
N ASN A 301 -6.32 10.78 -7.88
CA ASN A 301 -6.49 12.08 -8.54
C ASN A 301 -7.93 12.62 -8.42
N ASN A 302 -8.08 13.94 -8.48
CA ASN A 302 -9.36 14.65 -8.29
C ASN A 302 -10.53 14.05 -9.12
N GLN A 303 -10.32 13.84 -10.42
CA GLN A 303 -11.36 13.35 -11.34
C GLN A 303 -11.49 11.82 -11.35
N GLN A 304 -10.63 11.11 -10.64
CA GLN A 304 -10.56 9.66 -10.67
C GLN A 304 -11.73 9.07 -9.88
N ASP A 305 -12.52 8.22 -10.54
CA ASP A 305 -13.55 7.43 -9.88
C ASP A 305 -12.92 6.32 -9.03
N THR A 306 -13.61 5.92 -7.95
CA THR A 306 -13.13 4.90 -7.03
C THR A 306 -14.18 3.85 -6.68
N ILE A 307 -13.76 2.58 -6.65
CA ILE A 307 -14.49 1.48 -6.01
C ILE A 307 -13.78 1.19 -4.70
N LEU A 308 -14.44 1.50 -3.59
CA LEU A 308 -13.92 1.28 -2.23
C LEU A 308 -14.55 0.01 -1.68
N ILE A 309 -13.75 -0.97 -1.26
CA ILE A 309 -14.23 -2.26 -0.77
C ILE A 309 -13.62 -2.51 0.60
N ALA A 310 -14.44 -2.54 1.64
CA ALA A 310 -13.97 -2.72 3.01
C ALA A 310 -14.75 -3.79 3.78
N THR A 311 -14.04 -4.53 4.64
CA THR A 311 -14.68 -5.38 5.65
C THR A 311 -14.17 -5.08 7.05
N GLY A 312 -15.07 -5.06 8.04
CA GLY A 312 -14.74 -4.83 9.44
C GLY A 312 -13.88 -3.57 9.66
N ALA A 313 -12.75 -3.71 10.38
CA ALA A 313 -11.85 -2.59 10.66
C ALA A 313 -11.08 -2.07 9.43
N GLY A 314 -11.09 -2.81 8.31
CA GLY A 314 -10.57 -2.32 7.02
C GLY A 314 -11.35 -1.10 6.48
N ILE A 315 -12.42 -0.68 7.14
CA ILE A 315 -13.12 0.56 6.84
C ILE A 315 -12.30 1.82 7.15
N ALA A 316 -11.31 1.74 8.06
CA ALA A 316 -10.51 2.89 8.50
C ALA A 316 -10.01 3.77 7.33
N PRO A 317 -9.16 3.27 6.42
CA PRO A 317 -8.60 4.11 5.37
C PRO A 317 -9.66 4.57 4.36
N MET A 318 -10.79 3.86 4.22
CA MET A 318 -11.91 4.32 3.38
C MET A 318 -12.57 5.58 3.95
N MET A 319 -12.74 5.64 5.27
CA MET A 319 -13.28 6.84 5.94
C MET A 319 -12.35 8.03 5.77
N SER A 320 -11.03 7.81 5.89
CA SER A 320 -10.00 8.82 5.66
C SER A 320 -10.05 9.35 4.21
N LEU A 321 -10.09 8.44 3.22
CA LEU A 321 -10.16 8.79 1.80
C LEU A 321 -11.44 9.56 1.44
N LEU A 322 -12.62 9.11 1.91
CA LEU A 322 -13.89 9.77 1.61
C LEU A 322 -13.95 11.18 2.20
N GLU A 323 -13.49 11.35 3.44
CA GLU A 323 -13.41 12.68 4.07
C GLU A 323 -12.39 13.58 3.35
N GLU A 324 -11.21 13.07 2.98
CA GLU A 324 -10.22 13.87 2.26
C GLU A 324 -10.75 14.33 0.91
N ARG A 325 -11.38 13.42 0.15
CA ARG A 325 -12.02 13.74 -1.13
C ARG A 325 -13.10 14.80 -0.96
N LYS A 326 -13.87 14.76 0.13
CA LYS A 326 -14.84 15.81 0.49
C LYS A 326 -14.14 17.15 0.75
N GLN A 327 -13.11 17.18 1.60
CA GLN A 327 -12.39 18.41 1.97
C GLN A 327 -11.70 19.05 0.75
N GLN A 328 -11.12 18.23 -0.14
CA GLN A 328 -10.47 18.67 -1.37
C GLN A 328 -11.44 18.84 -2.56
N GLN A 329 -12.75 18.66 -2.35
CA GLN A 329 -13.79 18.83 -3.38
C GLN A 329 -13.54 17.98 -4.65
N HIS A 330 -13.17 16.72 -4.45
CA HIS A 330 -12.92 15.81 -5.56
C HIS A 330 -14.18 15.56 -6.41
N LEU A 331 -14.00 15.52 -7.73
CA LEU A 331 -15.09 15.36 -8.71
C LEU A 331 -15.39 13.91 -9.05
N GLY A 332 -14.42 13.01 -8.88
CA GLY A 332 -14.59 11.59 -9.16
C GLY A 332 -15.61 10.94 -8.23
N LYS A 333 -16.39 10.01 -8.78
CA LYS A 333 -17.45 9.28 -8.07
C LYS A 333 -16.86 8.19 -7.19
N ASN A 334 -17.53 7.90 -6.07
CA ASN A 334 -17.16 6.82 -5.17
C ASN A 334 -18.29 5.80 -5.11
N TRP A 335 -18.00 4.55 -5.48
CA TRP A 335 -18.83 3.39 -5.20
C TRP A 335 -18.23 2.67 -4.00
N PHE A 336 -18.97 2.66 -2.90
CA PHE A 336 -18.52 2.07 -1.64
C PHE A 336 -19.25 0.76 -1.36
N ILE A 337 -18.49 -0.31 -1.14
CA ILE A 337 -18.97 -1.64 -0.77
C ILE A 337 -18.44 -1.99 0.62
N PHE A 338 -19.34 -2.15 1.59
CA PHE A 338 -18.98 -2.47 2.97
C PHE A 338 -19.56 -3.82 3.43
N GLY A 339 -18.73 -4.65 4.07
CA GLY A 339 -19.14 -5.94 4.59
C GLY A 339 -18.88 -6.14 6.08
N ASN A 340 -19.86 -6.65 6.82
CA ASN A 340 -19.66 -7.12 8.20
C ASN A 340 -20.65 -8.24 8.59
N ARG A 341 -20.82 -8.53 9.88
CA ARG A 341 -21.69 -9.62 10.35
C ARG A 341 -23.15 -9.22 10.33
N TYR A 342 -23.51 -8.15 11.03
CA TYR A 342 -24.88 -7.73 11.23
C TYR A 342 -25.07 -6.26 10.86
N SER A 343 -26.17 -5.92 10.20
CA SER A 343 -26.46 -4.51 9.92
C SER A 343 -26.64 -3.74 11.22
N ASN A 344 -27.50 -4.24 12.12
CA ASN A 344 -27.97 -3.52 13.30
C ASN A 344 -26.90 -3.25 14.38
N SER A 345 -25.82 -4.04 14.42
CA SER A 345 -24.81 -3.98 15.46
C SER A 345 -23.39 -3.78 14.94
N ASP A 346 -23.10 -4.11 13.68
CA ASP A 346 -21.74 -4.14 13.14
C ASP A 346 -21.58 -3.27 11.88
N PHE A 347 -22.53 -2.37 11.59
CA PHE A 347 -22.40 -1.37 10.52
C PHE A 347 -21.59 -0.16 11.02
N TYR A 348 -20.26 -0.31 11.03
CA TYR A 348 -19.34 0.72 11.50
C TYR A 348 -19.49 2.01 10.69
N TYR A 349 -19.42 3.16 11.36
CA TYR A 349 -19.53 4.51 10.76
C TYR A 349 -20.82 4.73 9.96
N ARG A 350 -21.92 4.04 10.31
CA ARG A 350 -23.18 4.12 9.57
C ARG A 350 -23.64 5.56 9.36
N GLU A 351 -23.66 6.38 10.41
CA GLU A 351 -24.12 7.76 10.31
C GLU A 351 -23.25 8.59 9.35
N ASP A 352 -21.92 8.48 9.45
CA ASP A 352 -20.98 9.19 8.58
C ASP A 352 -21.14 8.74 7.12
N ILE A 353 -21.30 7.44 6.87
CA ILE A 353 -21.48 6.89 5.52
C ILE A 353 -22.81 7.38 4.93
N GLN A 354 -23.90 7.36 5.71
CA GLN A 354 -25.19 7.89 5.29
C GLN A 354 -25.12 9.39 4.98
N GLN A 355 -24.36 10.14 5.78
CA GLN A 355 -24.09 11.54 5.51
C GLN A 355 -23.34 11.71 4.19
N TYR A 356 -22.27 10.95 3.94
CA TYR A 356 -21.55 10.99 2.66
C TYR A 356 -22.42 10.62 1.46
N VAL A 357 -23.36 9.69 1.61
CA VAL A 357 -24.34 9.40 0.56
C VAL A 357 -25.25 10.61 0.32
N SER A 358 -25.78 11.22 1.38
CA SER A 358 -26.67 12.38 1.27
C SER A 358 -26.01 13.62 0.68
N GLU A 359 -24.71 13.79 0.92
CA GLU A 359 -23.90 14.89 0.41
C GLU A 359 -23.35 14.63 -1.01
N GLY A 360 -23.61 13.44 -1.58
CA GLY A 360 -23.13 13.06 -2.90
C GLY A 360 -21.62 12.74 -2.95
N ILE A 361 -20.98 12.51 -1.80
CA ILE A 361 -19.59 12.03 -1.74
C ILE A 361 -19.56 10.54 -2.12
N VAL A 362 -20.40 9.72 -1.49
CA VAL A 362 -20.63 8.32 -1.89
C VAL A 362 -21.80 8.28 -2.87
N HIS A 363 -21.51 7.92 -4.12
CA HIS A 363 -22.48 7.92 -5.21
C HIS A 363 -23.28 6.61 -5.29
N GLN A 364 -22.68 5.52 -4.82
CA GLN A 364 -23.34 4.23 -4.68
C GLN A 364 -22.82 3.55 -3.42
N LEU A 365 -23.74 2.99 -2.63
CA LEU A 365 -23.42 2.23 -1.42
C LEU A 365 -24.04 0.83 -1.54
N ASP A 366 -23.20 -0.19 -1.46
CA ASP A 366 -23.62 -1.59 -1.33
C ASP A 366 -23.14 -2.12 0.02
N THR A 367 -24.00 -2.86 0.72
CA THR A 367 -23.67 -3.47 2.00
C THR A 367 -23.89 -4.97 1.99
N ALA A 368 -23.02 -5.72 2.66
CA ALA A 368 -23.11 -7.17 2.79
C ALA A 368 -23.02 -7.59 4.27
N PHE A 369 -24.12 -8.14 4.81
CA PHE A 369 -24.19 -8.59 6.19
C PHE A 369 -24.35 -10.10 6.27
N SER A 370 -23.25 -10.77 6.61
CA SER A 370 -23.15 -12.24 6.54
C SER A 370 -24.03 -13.02 7.53
N ARG A 371 -24.72 -12.34 8.45
CA ARG A 371 -25.54 -12.95 9.50
C ARG A 371 -26.94 -12.34 9.68
N ASP A 372 -27.36 -11.44 8.79
CA ASP A 372 -28.72 -10.87 8.82
C ASP A 372 -29.78 -11.85 8.27
N SER A 373 -29.36 -12.83 7.47
CA SER A 373 -30.21 -13.86 6.84
C SER A 373 -29.57 -15.25 6.91
N GLU A 374 -30.36 -16.30 6.60
CA GLU A 374 -29.84 -17.67 6.46
C GLU A 374 -28.80 -17.79 5.34
N GLU A 375 -29.04 -17.10 4.22
CA GLU A 375 -28.07 -16.95 3.15
C GLU A 375 -27.03 -15.89 3.55
N LYS A 376 -25.76 -16.28 3.55
CA LYS A 376 -24.66 -15.38 3.89
C LYS A 376 -24.34 -14.48 2.70
N GLN A 377 -24.29 -13.18 2.94
CA GLN A 377 -23.86 -12.20 1.95
C GLN A 377 -22.50 -11.61 2.34
N TYR A 378 -21.61 -11.53 1.36
CA TYR A 378 -20.27 -10.96 1.45
C TYR A 378 -20.03 -9.90 0.36
N VAL A 379 -18.92 -9.18 0.45
CA VAL A 379 -18.60 -8.09 -0.49
C VAL A 379 -18.37 -8.59 -1.91
N GLN A 380 -17.82 -9.80 -2.06
CA GLN A 380 -17.68 -10.48 -3.34
C GLN A 380 -19.03 -10.73 -4.03
N ASP A 381 -20.07 -11.05 -3.26
CA ASP A 381 -21.40 -11.33 -3.80
C ASP A 381 -21.99 -10.05 -4.41
N LYS A 382 -21.70 -8.89 -3.81
CA LYS A 382 -22.08 -7.58 -4.36
C LYS A 382 -21.33 -7.23 -5.64
N LEU A 383 -20.06 -7.60 -5.74
CA LEU A 383 -19.31 -7.43 -6.99
C LEU A 383 -19.85 -8.34 -8.10
N VAL A 384 -20.26 -9.58 -7.77
CA VAL A 384 -20.87 -10.51 -8.73
C VAL A 384 -22.27 -10.04 -9.14
N GLU A 385 -23.08 -9.55 -8.21
CA GLU A 385 -24.40 -8.95 -8.47
C GLU A 385 -24.29 -7.80 -9.49
N HIS A 386 -23.28 -6.94 -9.30
CA HIS A 386 -23.02 -5.77 -10.14
C HIS A 386 -21.91 -5.98 -11.17
N GLN A 387 -21.69 -7.22 -11.63
CA GLN A 387 -20.51 -7.56 -12.42
C GLN A 387 -20.37 -6.77 -13.73
N GLN A 388 -21.48 -6.49 -14.42
CA GLN A 388 -21.45 -5.67 -15.64
C GLN A 388 -21.06 -4.21 -15.34
N GLN A 389 -21.53 -3.67 -14.22
CA GLN A 389 -21.16 -2.33 -13.76
C GLN A 389 -19.71 -2.29 -13.31
N LEU A 390 -19.21 -3.32 -12.62
CA LEU A 390 -17.79 -3.44 -12.26
C LEU A 390 -16.90 -3.35 -13.49
N ALA A 391 -17.24 -4.08 -14.57
CA ALA A 391 -16.49 -4.01 -15.82
C ALA A 391 -16.56 -2.61 -16.47
N ASP A 392 -17.72 -1.95 -16.47
CA ASP A 392 -17.85 -0.57 -16.98
C ASP A 392 -16.98 0.42 -16.20
N TRP A 393 -16.97 0.32 -14.86
CA TRP A 393 -16.14 1.16 -14.00
C TRP A 393 -14.65 0.99 -14.30
N ILE A 394 -14.21 -0.22 -14.63
CA ILE A 394 -12.82 -0.49 -14.97
C ILE A 394 -12.50 0.00 -16.39
N VAL A 395 -13.27 -0.44 -17.38
CA VAL A 395 -12.94 -0.25 -18.80
C VAL A 395 -13.21 1.16 -19.28
N ASN A 396 -14.36 1.73 -18.92
CA ASN A 396 -14.83 3.01 -19.46
C ASN A 396 -14.59 4.18 -18.51
N ARG A 397 -14.58 3.93 -17.20
CA ARG A 397 -14.35 4.97 -16.19
C ARG A 397 -12.92 4.99 -15.65
N HIS A 398 -12.12 3.97 -15.98
CA HIS A 398 -10.75 3.79 -15.49
C HIS A 398 -10.63 3.86 -13.97
N ALA A 399 -11.65 3.43 -13.23
CA ALA A 399 -11.75 3.62 -11.79
C ALA A 399 -10.62 2.92 -11.02
N ASN A 400 -10.15 3.58 -9.96
CA ASN A 400 -9.27 2.96 -8.99
C ASN A 400 -10.08 2.05 -8.04
N ILE A 401 -9.56 0.87 -7.73
CA ILE A 401 -10.18 -0.10 -6.83
C ILE A 401 -9.28 -0.25 -5.60
N TYR A 402 -9.88 0.00 -4.45
CA TYR A 402 -9.23 -0.06 -3.14
C TYR A 402 -9.87 -1.14 -2.30
N VAL A 403 -9.09 -2.10 -1.83
CA VAL A 403 -9.58 -3.24 -1.05
C VAL A 403 -8.91 -3.28 0.31
N CYS A 404 -9.71 -3.26 1.38
CA CYS A 404 -9.23 -3.37 2.76
C CYS A 404 -9.98 -4.43 3.55
N GLY A 405 -9.24 -5.18 4.38
CA GLY A 405 -9.80 -6.20 5.24
C GLY A 405 -8.90 -7.41 5.33
N ARG A 406 -9.50 -8.60 5.28
CA ARG A 406 -8.77 -9.85 5.47
C ARG A 406 -7.97 -10.25 4.22
N PRO A 407 -6.84 -10.97 4.37
CA PRO A 407 -5.99 -11.39 3.26
C PRO A 407 -6.70 -12.21 2.19
N GLU A 408 -7.73 -13.00 2.56
CA GLU A 408 -8.45 -13.87 1.63
C GLU A 408 -9.16 -13.11 0.50
N LEU A 409 -9.44 -11.81 0.69
CA LEU A 409 -10.10 -10.98 -0.32
C LEU A 409 -9.26 -10.79 -1.59
N LYS A 410 -7.93 -10.92 -1.51
CA LYS A 410 -7.03 -10.62 -2.64
C LYS A 410 -7.36 -11.47 -3.87
N ASP A 411 -7.31 -12.78 -3.71
CA ASP A 411 -7.46 -13.72 -4.84
C ASP A 411 -8.91 -13.78 -5.33
N GLU A 412 -9.86 -13.69 -4.39
CA GLU A 412 -11.30 -13.73 -4.70
C GLU A 412 -11.74 -12.52 -5.52
N ILE A 413 -11.41 -11.30 -5.07
CA ILE A 413 -11.76 -10.07 -5.80
C ILE A 413 -11.03 -9.99 -7.13
N THR A 414 -9.76 -10.39 -7.17
CA THR A 414 -9.00 -10.46 -8.43
C THR A 414 -9.71 -11.35 -9.44
N THR A 415 -10.11 -12.55 -9.03
CA THR A 415 -10.84 -13.50 -9.88
C THR A 415 -12.16 -12.91 -10.38
N ILE A 416 -12.90 -12.22 -9.50
CA ILE A 416 -14.19 -11.60 -9.87
C ILE A 416 -14.00 -10.47 -10.88
N ILE A 417 -12.94 -9.66 -10.73
CA ILE A 417 -12.59 -8.61 -11.70
C ILE A 417 -12.25 -9.23 -13.05
N GLU A 418 -11.37 -10.23 -13.11
CA GLU A 418 -11.02 -10.91 -14.37
C GLU A 418 -12.27 -11.49 -15.06
N GLN A 419 -13.13 -12.14 -14.28
CA GLN A 419 -14.40 -12.68 -14.76
C GLN A 419 -15.37 -11.60 -15.25
N ALA A 420 -15.37 -10.42 -14.63
CA ALA A 420 -16.20 -9.29 -15.05
C ALA A 420 -15.74 -8.77 -16.42
N LEU A 421 -14.43 -8.62 -16.58
CA LEU A 421 -13.79 -8.19 -17.82
C LEU A 421 -14.01 -9.19 -18.97
N ILE A 422 -13.90 -10.49 -18.70
CA ILE A 422 -14.16 -11.54 -19.70
C ILE A 422 -15.62 -11.45 -20.18
N ARG A 423 -16.57 -11.29 -19.25
CA ARG A 423 -17.99 -11.13 -19.59
C ARG A 423 -18.29 -9.82 -20.31
N SER A 424 -17.43 -8.80 -20.19
CA SER A 424 -17.52 -7.54 -20.94
C SER A 424 -16.80 -7.58 -22.30
N SER A 425 -16.54 -8.77 -22.85
CA SER A 425 -15.95 -9.02 -24.18
C SER A 425 -14.42 -8.96 -24.27
N LEU A 426 -13.69 -8.93 -23.14
CA LEU A 426 -12.24 -9.17 -23.16
C LEU A 426 -11.97 -10.68 -23.24
N THR A 427 -10.86 -11.05 -23.87
CA THR A 427 -10.31 -12.40 -23.76
C THR A 427 -9.72 -12.64 -22.36
N GLU A 428 -9.47 -13.91 -22.01
CA GLU A 428 -8.85 -14.26 -20.73
C GLU A 428 -7.45 -13.63 -20.57
N GLU A 429 -6.67 -13.57 -21.65
CA GLU A 429 -5.35 -12.94 -21.64
C GLU A 429 -5.45 -11.42 -21.44
N GLU A 430 -6.35 -10.74 -22.16
CA GLU A 430 -6.58 -9.30 -22.01
C GLU A 430 -7.09 -8.93 -20.61
N ALA A 431 -7.96 -9.76 -20.02
CA ALA A 431 -8.47 -9.53 -18.67
C ALA A 431 -7.33 -9.62 -17.63
N LYS A 432 -6.50 -10.66 -17.69
CA LYS A 432 -5.33 -10.80 -16.80
C LYS A 432 -4.32 -9.67 -17.01
N GLN A 433 -4.07 -9.30 -18.26
CA GLN A 433 -3.19 -8.18 -18.58
C GLN A 433 -3.74 -6.87 -18.01
N THR A 434 -5.04 -6.61 -18.16
CA THR A 434 -5.70 -5.41 -17.62
C THR A 434 -5.54 -5.35 -16.10
N VAL A 435 -5.82 -6.44 -15.39
CA VAL A 435 -5.65 -6.51 -13.92
C VAL A 435 -4.21 -6.29 -13.50
N ASN A 436 -3.25 -6.88 -14.23
CA ASN A 436 -1.83 -6.65 -13.98
C ASN A 436 -1.46 -5.18 -14.18
N THR A 437 -1.85 -4.57 -15.31
CA THR A 437 -1.62 -3.15 -15.58
C THR A 437 -2.25 -2.25 -14.51
N MET A 438 -3.47 -2.56 -14.04
CA MET A 438 -4.10 -1.82 -12.94
C MET A 438 -3.26 -1.90 -11.65
N ARG A 439 -2.69 -3.06 -11.32
CA ARG A 439 -1.80 -3.19 -10.14
C ARG A 439 -0.51 -2.39 -10.31
N GLN A 440 0.08 -2.42 -11.51
CA GLN A 440 1.31 -1.69 -11.82
C GLN A 440 1.11 -0.17 -11.76
N ASN A 441 -0.05 0.31 -12.18
CA ASN A 441 -0.43 1.72 -12.19
C ASN A 441 -1.10 2.19 -10.88
N GLU A 442 -1.07 1.38 -9.81
CA GLU A 442 -1.72 1.71 -8.53
C GLU A 442 -3.23 2.00 -8.64
N GLN A 443 -3.89 1.38 -9.61
CA GLN A 443 -5.34 1.44 -9.81
C GLN A 443 -6.06 0.26 -9.17
N LEU A 444 -5.35 -0.79 -8.75
CA LEU A 444 -5.90 -1.90 -7.95
C LEU A 444 -4.98 -2.13 -6.75
N ILE A 445 -5.41 -1.67 -5.58
CA ILE A 445 -4.60 -1.64 -4.36
C ILE A 445 -5.28 -2.48 -3.27
N PHE A 446 -4.45 -3.28 -2.58
CA PHE A 446 -4.87 -4.13 -1.47
C PHE A 446 -4.10 -3.73 -0.21
N GLU A 447 -4.82 -3.26 0.81
CA GLU A 447 -4.27 -3.00 2.15
C GLU A 447 -4.94 -3.98 3.13
N LEU A 448 -4.33 -5.18 3.25
CA LEU A 448 -4.90 -6.34 3.95
C LEU A 448 -4.06 -6.69 5.19
N PHE A 449 -4.72 -7.16 6.26
CA PHE A 449 -4.11 -7.29 7.59
C PHE A 449 -4.44 -8.58 8.35
#